data_AF-A0A943I366-F1
#
_entry.id   AF-A0A943I366-F1
#
_cell.length_a   1.000
_cell.length_b   1.000
_cell.length_c   1.000
_cell.angle_alpha   90.00
_cell.angle_beta   90.00
_cell.angle_gamma   90.00
#
_symmetry.space_group_name_H-M   'P 1'
#
loop_
_entity.id
_entity.type
_entity.pdbx_description
1 polymer ?
#
loop_
_entity_poly.entity_id
_entity_poly.type
_entity_poly.pdbx_seq_one_letter_code
_entity_poly.pdbx_strand_id
1 'polypeptide(L)'
;MARTMMEIPFAGDQQTVETAVRGVLVADKYKEIDYNGETVWKMGTGLATAMHFIKTEYAGQTLRLYGWVQIGVGSAGGKERDLTGVVGAIPKKSVKKTMEKIRAVIS
;
A
#
# COMPACT_ATOMS: atom_id res chain seq x y z
N MET A 1 6.52 -9.77 10.96
CA MET A 1 5.99 -8.47 10.48
C MET A 1 4.65 -8.72 9.80
N ALA A 2 3.63 -7.92 10.08
CA ALA A 2 2.24 -8.13 9.60
C ALA A 2 1.97 -7.36 8.30
N ARG A 3 2.91 -7.32 7.35
CA ARG A 3 2.71 -6.65 6.06
C ARG A 3 2.45 -7.72 5.00
N THR A 4 1.40 -7.55 4.20
CA THR A 4 1.15 -8.45 3.06
C THR A 4 2.05 -8.03 1.91
N MET A 5 2.86 -8.95 1.42
CA MET A 5 3.80 -8.70 0.32
C MET A 5 3.27 -9.31 -0.99
N MET A 6 3.50 -8.60 -2.10
CA MET A 6 3.31 -9.09 -3.46
C MET A 6 4.53 -8.71 -4.30
N GLU A 7 5.09 -9.68 -5.03
CA GLU A 7 6.14 -9.43 -6.01
C GLU A 7 5.53 -9.45 -7.41
N ILE A 8 5.84 -8.42 -8.19
CA ILE A 8 5.35 -8.24 -9.54
C ILE A 8 6.59 -8.10 -10.43
N PRO A 9 6.95 -9.12 -11.22
CA PRO A 9 7.96 -8.95 -12.25
C PRO A 9 7.43 -7.96 -13.29
N PHE A 10 8.28 -7.06 -13.75
CA PHE A 10 7.96 -6.12 -14.82
C PHE A 10 9.03 -6.19 -15.90
N ALA A 11 8.70 -5.70 -17.08
CA ALA A 11 9.64 -5.55 -18.18
C ALA A 11 9.74 -4.09 -18.57
N GLY A 12 10.94 -3.65 -18.93
CA GLY A 12 11.19 -2.29 -19.43
C GLY A 12 11.80 -1.36 -18.39
N ASP A 13 11.51 -0.07 -18.54
CA ASP A 13 12.12 0.99 -17.76
C ASP A 13 11.41 1.21 -16.41
N GLN A 14 12.20 1.28 -15.34
CA GLN A 14 11.69 1.43 -13.97
C GLN A 14 10.93 2.76 -13.78
N GLN A 15 11.33 3.86 -14.42
CA GLN A 15 10.64 5.15 -14.26
C GLN A 15 9.24 5.12 -14.85
N THR A 16 9.06 4.37 -15.94
CA THR A 16 7.74 4.15 -16.55
C THR A 16 6.81 3.39 -15.59
N VAL A 17 7.33 2.32 -14.98
CA VAL A 17 6.59 1.53 -13.98
C VAL A 17 6.27 2.38 -12.75
N GLU A 18 7.23 3.16 -12.26
CA GLU A 18 7.04 4.05 -11.11
C GLU A 18 5.97 5.11 -11.37
N THR A 19 5.95 5.69 -12.57
CA THR A 19 4.93 6.66 -12.98
C THR A 19 3.54 6.00 -13.02
N ALA A 20 3.43 4.78 -13.56
CA ALA A 20 2.17 4.03 -13.60
C ALA A 20 1.66 3.69 -12.19
N VAL A 21 2.54 3.18 -11.32
CA VAL A 21 2.25 2.89 -9.91
C VAL A 21 1.76 4.12 -9.18
N ARG A 22 2.47 5.25 -9.32
CA ARG A 22 2.11 6.54 -8.73
C ARG A 22 0.75 7.01 -9.23
N GLY A 23 0.45 6.84 -10.52
CA GLY A 23 -0.86 7.15 -11.11
C GLY A 23 -2.01 6.42 -10.41
N VAL A 24 -1.87 5.11 -10.20
CA VAL A 24 -2.88 4.30 -9.49
C VAL A 24 -3.04 4.76 -8.03
N LEU A 25 -1.94 5.01 -7.33
CA LEU A 25 -1.95 5.40 -5.91
C LEU A 25 -2.62 6.77 -5.71
N VAL A 26 -2.27 7.75 -6.54
CA VAL A 26 -2.89 9.09 -6.51
C VAL A 26 -4.38 9.02 -6.88
N ALA A 27 -4.75 8.22 -7.88
CA ALA A 27 -6.16 8.00 -8.25
C ALA A 27 -6.96 7.41 -7.08
N ASP A 28 -6.37 6.47 -6.34
CA ASP A 28 -6.95 5.86 -5.12
C ASP A 28 -6.78 6.73 -3.85
N LYS A 29 -6.40 8.01 -4.01
CA LYS A 29 -6.28 9.01 -2.93
C LYS A 29 -5.19 8.73 -1.90
N TYR A 30 -4.19 7.94 -2.24
CA TYR A 30 -2.99 7.82 -1.43
C TYR A 30 -2.11 9.06 -1.58
N LYS A 31 -1.41 9.39 -0.50
CA LYS A 31 -0.41 10.44 -0.44
C LYS A 31 0.91 9.84 0.04
N GLU A 32 2.00 10.23 -0.58
CA GLU A 32 3.34 9.87 -0.14
C GLU A 32 3.64 10.56 1.20
N ILE A 33 4.17 9.80 2.14
CA ILE A 33 4.61 10.26 3.46
C ILE A 33 5.95 9.61 3.81
N ASP A 34 6.71 10.28 4.67
CA ASP A 34 7.76 9.60 5.43
C ASP A 34 7.11 8.84 6.60
N TYR A 35 7.40 7.55 6.69
CA TYR A 35 6.95 6.69 7.77
C TYR A 35 8.17 5.99 8.38
N ASN A 36 8.71 6.54 9.48
CA ASN A 36 9.91 6.03 10.14
C ASN A 36 11.13 5.93 9.21
N GLY A 37 11.33 6.91 8.31
CA GLY A 37 12.42 6.91 7.32
C GLY A 37 12.16 6.03 6.09
N GLU A 38 10.97 5.42 5.97
CA GLU A 38 10.52 4.74 4.77
C GLU A 38 9.56 5.65 3.98
N THR A 39 9.78 5.80 2.67
CA THR A 39 8.79 6.43 1.78
C THR A 39 7.60 5.48 1.59
N VAL A 40 6.44 5.88 2.11
CA VAL A 40 5.22 5.05 2.13
C VAL A 40 4.03 5.86 1.64
N TRP A 41 3.10 5.20 0.98
CA TRP A 41 1.83 5.76 0.54
C TRP A 41 0.76 5.52 1.59
N LYS A 42 0.16 6.60 2.09
CA LYS A 42 -0.90 6.56 3.10
C LYS A 42 -2.23 7.06 2.54
N MET A 43 -3.33 6.37 2.87
CA MET A 43 -4.69 6.80 2.58
C MET A 43 -5.55 6.76 3.86
N GLY A 44 -6.33 7.83 4.08
CA GLY A 44 -7.15 8.06 5.28
C GLY A 44 -6.65 9.24 6.14
N THR A 45 -7.57 10.09 6.57
CA THR A 45 -7.27 11.37 7.26
C THR A 45 -8.00 11.56 8.61
N GLY A 46 -8.71 10.56 9.14
CA GLY A 46 -9.70 10.80 10.20
C GLY A 46 -9.41 10.11 11.53
N LEU A 47 -9.62 10.85 12.62
CA LEU A 47 -9.51 10.52 14.05
C LEU A 47 -10.15 9.20 14.54
N ALA A 48 -10.78 8.39 13.69
CA ALA A 48 -11.47 7.15 14.07
C ALA A 48 -11.50 6.05 12.98
N THR A 49 -10.68 6.11 11.91
CA THR A 49 -10.72 5.14 10.80
C THR A 49 -9.42 4.38 10.58
N ALA A 50 -9.52 3.16 10.04
CA ALA A 50 -8.38 2.33 9.69
C ALA A 50 -7.52 3.03 8.62
N MET A 51 -6.23 3.24 8.92
CA MET A 51 -5.28 3.84 7.99
C MET A 51 -4.79 2.77 7.02
N HIS A 52 -4.75 3.12 5.74
CA HIS A 52 -4.25 2.28 4.66
C HIS A 52 -2.83 2.66 4.32
N PHE A 53 -1.95 1.68 4.18
CA PHE A 53 -0.55 1.89 3.83
C PHE A 53 -0.13 0.96 2.70
N ILE A 54 0.64 1.51 1.76
CA ILE A 54 1.30 0.79 0.68
C ILE A 54 2.75 1.28 0.59
N LYS A 55 3.71 0.35 0.60
CA LYS A 55 5.12 0.61 0.29
C LYS A 55 5.46 -0.04 -1.04
N THR A 56 6.27 0.64 -1.85
CA THR A 56 6.80 0.16 -3.12
C THR A 56 8.32 0.09 -3.02
N GLU A 57 8.91 -1.05 -3.35
CA GLU A 57 10.36 -1.20 -3.51
C GLU A 57 10.68 -1.79 -4.88
N TYR A 58 11.66 -1.22 -5.56
CA TYR A 58 12.13 -1.72 -6.85
C TYR A 58 13.46 -2.44 -6.64
N ALA A 59 13.51 -3.71 -7.02
CA ALA A 59 14.71 -4.53 -6.94
C ALA A 59 14.95 -5.18 -8.32
N GLY A 60 15.79 -4.54 -9.13
CA GLY A 60 15.97 -4.94 -10.53
C GLY A 60 14.67 -4.81 -11.33
N GLN A 61 14.26 -5.88 -12.01
CA GLN A 61 13.02 -5.95 -12.81
C GLN A 61 11.85 -6.52 -11.99
N THR A 62 11.84 -6.29 -10.68
CA THR A 62 10.77 -6.75 -9.77
C THR A 62 10.32 -5.62 -8.87
N LEU A 63 9.02 -5.36 -8.88
CA LEU A 63 8.35 -4.47 -7.95
C LEU A 63 7.85 -5.29 -6.76
N ARG A 64 8.25 -4.89 -5.56
CA ARG A 64 7.72 -5.42 -4.29
C ARG A 64 6.72 -4.42 -3.72
N LEU A 65 5.48 -4.87 -3.58
CA LEU A 65 4.41 -4.14 -2.92
C LEU A 65 4.21 -4.69 -1.52
N TYR A 66 4.20 -3.81 -0.53
CA TYR A 66 3.82 -4.14 0.85
C TYR A 66 2.57 -3.38 1.22
N GLY A 67 1.50 -4.08 1.57
CA GLY A 67 0.24 -3.49 2.01
C GLY A 67 -0.09 -3.87 3.44
N TRP A 68 -0.54 -2.90 4.23
CA TRP A 68 -1.04 -3.14 5.59
C TRP A 68 -2.08 -2.11 5.99
N VAL A 69 -2.81 -2.44 7.05
CA VAL A 69 -3.75 -1.52 7.69
C VAL A 69 -3.33 -1.28 9.14
N GLN A 70 -3.56 -0.08 9.63
CA GLN A 70 -3.46 0.23 11.06
C GLN A 70 -4.84 0.61 11.56
N ILE A 71 -5.38 -0.17 12.50
CA ILE A 71 -6.74 0.01 13.00
C ILE A 71 -6.69 0.52 14.44
N GLY A 72 -7.18 1.73 14.68
CA GLY A 72 -7.62 2.20 15.99
C GLY A 72 -7.89 3.71 16.03
N VAL A 73 -7.98 4.25 17.25
CA VAL A 73 -8.54 5.58 17.52
C VAL A 73 -7.42 6.61 17.67
N GLY A 74 -7.46 7.67 16.85
CA GLY A 74 -6.46 8.74 16.85
C GLY A 74 -5.02 8.27 16.60
N SER A 75 -4.06 9.14 16.93
CA SER A 75 -2.61 8.86 16.81
C SER A 75 -2.08 7.83 17.82
N ALA A 76 -2.93 7.29 18.70
CA ALA A 76 -2.52 6.53 19.90
C ALA A 76 -2.95 5.05 19.93
N GLY A 77 -3.65 4.51 18.92
CA GLY A 77 -4.16 3.15 19.04
C GLY A 77 -4.18 2.39 17.74
N GLY A 78 -3.46 1.27 17.68
CA GLY A 78 -3.59 0.25 16.64
C GLY A 78 -2.26 -0.38 16.26
N LYS A 79 -2.11 -1.70 16.43
CA LYS A 79 -0.98 -2.45 15.86
C LYS A 79 -1.15 -2.58 14.34
N GLU A 80 -0.05 -2.61 13.59
CA GLU A 80 -0.07 -2.98 12.17
C GLU A 80 -0.76 -4.35 12.00
N ARG A 81 -1.61 -4.46 10.98
CA ARG A 81 -2.29 -5.70 10.61
C ARG A 81 -2.11 -5.97 9.13
N ASP A 82 -1.80 -7.22 8.83
CA ASP A 82 -1.74 -7.74 7.47
C ASP A 82 -3.14 -7.75 6.86
N LEU A 83 -3.22 -8.00 5.56
CA LEU A 83 -4.47 -8.00 4.82
C LEU A 83 -5.26 -9.32 4.97
N THR A 84 -4.89 -10.21 5.91
CA THR A 84 -5.57 -11.48 6.16
C THR A 84 -6.51 -11.43 7.39
N GLY A 85 -7.55 -12.27 7.42
CA GLY A 85 -8.50 -12.35 8.55
C GLY A 85 -9.74 -11.44 8.45
N VAL A 86 -10.71 -11.68 9.35
CA VAL A 86 -12.09 -11.12 9.27
C VAL A 86 -12.22 -9.74 9.95
N VAL A 87 -11.46 -9.48 11.01
CA VAL A 87 -11.47 -8.18 11.72
C VAL A 87 -10.82 -7.11 10.85
N GLY A 88 -11.55 -6.04 10.52
CA GLY A 88 -11.08 -5.00 9.59
C GLY A 88 -11.09 -5.45 8.13
N ALA A 89 -11.95 -6.38 7.73
CA ALA A 89 -12.00 -6.90 6.36
C ALA A 89 -12.24 -5.82 5.29
N ILE A 90 -13.01 -4.77 5.58
CA ILE A 90 -13.28 -3.68 4.61
C ILE A 90 -12.01 -2.89 4.28
N PRO A 91 -11.28 -2.30 5.26
CA PRO A 91 -10.05 -1.59 4.95
C PRO A 91 -8.98 -2.52 4.35
N LYS A 92 -8.90 -3.78 4.80
CA LYS A 92 -7.99 -4.77 4.20
C LYS A 92 -8.30 -5.06 2.74
N LYS A 93 -9.58 -5.24 2.40
CA LYS A 93 -10.04 -5.40 1.00
C LYS A 93 -9.73 -4.17 0.16
N SER A 94 -9.84 -2.97 0.72
CA SER A 94 -9.50 -1.73 0.01
C SER A 94 -8.02 -1.69 -0.37
N VAL A 95 -7.11 -1.94 0.58
CA VAL A 95 -5.67 -1.97 0.30
C VAL A 95 -5.34 -3.05 -0.72
N LYS A 96 -5.90 -4.26 -0.54
CA LYS A 96 -5.71 -5.37 -1.47
C LYS A 96 -6.17 -5.01 -2.89
N LYS A 97 -7.32 -4.35 -3.03
CA LYS A 97 -7.84 -3.92 -4.33
C LYS A 97 -6.90 -2.91 -5.01
N THR A 98 -6.31 -1.98 -4.26
CA THR A 98 -5.31 -1.06 -4.82
C THR A 98 -4.05 -1.80 -5.26
N MET A 99 -3.55 -2.76 -4.46
CA MET A 99 -2.41 -3.60 -4.87
C MET A 99 -2.70 -4.41 -6.14
N GLU A 100 -3.91 -4.95 -6.28
CA GLU A 100 -4.33 -5.69 -7.48
C GLU A 100 -4.45 -4.78 -8.71
N LYS A 101 -4.92 -3.53 -8.55
CA LYS A 101 -4.88 -2.54 -9.65
C LYS A 101 -3.45 -2.24 -10.09
N ILE A 102 -2.53 -2.07 -9.13
CA ILE A 102 -1.11 -1.84 -9.43
C ILE A 102 -0.54 -3.03 -10.22
N ARG A 103 -0.82 -4.25 -9.77
CA ARG A 103 -0.43 -5.44 -10.53
C ARG A 103 -0.99 -5.42 -11.96
N ALA A 104 -2.26 -5.09 -12.13
CA ALA A 104 -2.93 -5.10 -13.42
C ALA A 104 -2.39 -4.06 -14.42
N VAL A 105 -1.81 -2.94 -13.96
CA VAL A 105 -1.21 -1.93 -14.87
C VAL A 105 0.25 -2.23 -15.23
N ILE A 106 0.89 -3.16 -14.53
CA ILE A 106 2.30 -3.53 -14.72
C ILE A 106 2.44 -4.85 -15.49
N SER A 107 1.54 -5.80 -15.23
CA SER A 107 1.57 -7.16 -15.77
C SER A 107 1.14 -7.22 -17.24
#